data_AF-A0A4Y9J0T5-F1
#
_entry.id   AF-A0A4Y9J0T5-F1
#
_cell.length_a   1.000
_cell.length_b   1.000
_cell.length_c   1.000
_cell.angle_alpha   90.00
_cell.angle_beta   90.00
_cell.angle_gamma   90.00
#
_symmetry.space_group_name_H-M   'P 1'
#
loop_
_entity.id
_entity.type
_entity.pdbx_description
1 polymer ?
#
loop_
_entity_poly.entity_id
_entity_poly.type
_entity_poly.pdbx_seq_one_letter_code
_entity_poly.pdbx_strand_id
1 'polypeptide(L)'
;MKHIDLWNHNIEFIEQENAWARPAVFIEFVPFKWRAIVPGVEYRAKPLINLHIVTDWAEQKNIGEFQLLDKIHGLLAGLEGETFMEFDIDSSATNHNHEDIVENIETFTCVGFRHLHKN
;
A
#
# COMPACT_ATOMS: atom_id res chain seq x y z
N MET A 1 5.43 -10.58 8.96
CA MET A 1 4.07 -10.08 8.67
C MET A 1 3.10 -10.98 9.41
N LYS A 2 2.34 -10.45 10.38
CA LYS A 2 1.37 -11.27 11.14
C LYS A 2 -0.05 -11.09 10.63
N HIS A 3 -0.33 -10.00 9.94
CA HIS A 3 -1.64 -9.68 9.37
C HIS A 3 -1.50 -8.85 8.09
N ILE A 4 -2.30 -9.17 7.07
CA ILE A 4 -2.44 -8.43 5.79
C ILE A 4 -3.93 -8.38 5.47
N ASP A 5 -4.47 -7.18 5.21
CA ASP A 5 -5.88 -7.01 4.82
C ASP A 5 -6.07 -5.78 3.89
N LEU A 6 -7.27 -5.60 3.35
CA LEU A 6 -7.64 -4.43 2.56
C LEU A 6 -8.03 -3.27 3.46
N TRP A 7 -7.57 -2.07 3.11
CA TRP A 7 -8.04 -0.85 3.76
C TRP A 7 -9.51 -0.60 3.41
N ASN A 8 -10.35 -0.47 4.41
CA ASN A 8 -11.74 -0.06 4.27
C ASN A 8 -12.06 0.98 5.36
N HIS A 9 -13.09 1.82 5.16
CA HIS A 9 -13.48 2.84 6.16
C HIS A 9 -13.82 2.26 7.54
N ASN A 10 -14.04 0.94 7.70
CA ASN A 10 -14.24 0.35 9.03
C ASN A 10 -12.91 0.26 9.82
N ILE A 11 -11.76 0.46 9.20
CA ILE A 11 -10.45 0.55 9.85
C ILE A 11 -10.21 1.97 10.40
N GLU A 12 -11.00 2.99 10.01
CA GLU A 12 -10.95 4.30 10.67
C GLU A 12 -11.39 4.24 12.15
N PHE A 13 -11.98 3.12 12.58
CA PHE A 13 -12.41 2.83 13.95
C PHE A 13 -11.59 1.68 14.59
N ILE A 14 -10.27 1.65 14.37
CA ILE A 14 -9.26 0.66 14.86
C ILE A 14 -9.48 0.15 16.30
N GLU A 15 -10.17 0.88 17.17
CA GLU A 15 -10.42 0.48 18.56
C GLU A 15 -11.62 -0.45 18.80
N GLN A 16 -12.58 -0.58 17.88
CA GLN A 16 -13.89 -1.14 18.27
C GLN A 16 -14.14 -2.62 17.99
N GLU A 17 -13.43 -3.30 17.06
CA GLU A 17 -13.87 -4.67 16.71
C GLU A 17 -12.87 -5.83 16.74
N ASN A 18 -11.54 -5.69 16.69
CA ASN A 18 -10.60 -6.79 17.02
C ASN A 18 -9.15 -6.31 17.03
N ALA A 19 -8.37 -6.67 18.06
CA ALA A 19 -6.93 -6.38 18.08
C ALA A 19 -6.16 -7.31 17.12
N TRP A 20 -5.69 -6.79 15.98
CA TRP A 20 -4.84 -7.55 15.05
C TRP A 20 -3.43 -7.76 15.61
N ALA A 21 -2.80 -8.86 15.21
CA ALA A 21 -1.42 -9.13 15.55
C ALA A 21 -0.47 -8.19 14.78
N ARG A 22 0.37 -7.44 15.50
CA ARG A 22 1.33 -6.47 14.94
C ARG A 22 2.72 -7.12 14.69
N PRO A 23 3.46 -6.75 13.62
CA PRO A 23 3.11 -5.73 12.62
C PRO A 23 2.02 -6.19 11.65
N ALA A 24 1.13 -5.25 11.32
CA ALA A 24 0.02 -5.40 10.37
C ALA A 24 0.22 -4.48 9.16
N VAL A 25 -0.23 -4.91 7.98
CA VAL A 25 -0.21 -4.09 6.76
C VAL A 25 -1.59 -4.06 6.15
N PHE A 26 -2.12 -2.87 5.88
CA PHE A 26 -3.39 -2.69 5.18
C PHE A 26 -3.14 -2.05 3.82
N ILE A 27 -3.80 -2.56 2.78
CA ILE A 27 -3.60 -2.12 1.39
C ILE A 27 -4.78 -1.23 0.97
N GLU A 28 -4.52 0.03 0.67
CA GLU A 28 -5.49 0.98 0.12
C GLU A 28 -5.20 1.25 -1.36
N PHE A 29 -6.23 1.15 -2.20
CA PHE A 29 -6.16 1.62 -3.58
C PHE A 29 -6.74 3.04 -3.67
N VAL A 30 -5.88 4.03 -3.91
CA VAL A 30 -6.32 5.42 -4.06
C VAL A 30 -7.13 5.54 -5.36
N PRO A 31 -8.24 6.30 -5.39
CA PRO A 31 -9.00 6.53 -6.61
C PRO A 31 -8.13 7.11 -7.74
N PHE A 32 -8.14 6.44 -8.90
CA PHE A 32 -7.38 6.88 -10.07
C PHE A 32 -8.24 6.80 -11.34
N LYS A 33 -7.83 7.54 -12.38
CA LYS A 33 -8.52 7.57 -13.66
C LYS A 33 -7.77 6.76 -14.72
N TRP A 34 -8.52 5.98 -15.49
CA TRP A 34 -8.01 5.34 -16.69
C TRP A 34 -7.99 6.34 -17.86
N ARG A 35 -6.84 6.42 -18.53
CA ARG A 35 -6.70 7.13 -19.80
C ARG A 35 -6.85 6.14 -20.94
N ALA A 36 -7.84 6.35 -21.81
CA ALA A 36 -7.91 5.62 -23.07
C ALA A 36 -6.71 6.00 -23.94
N ILE A 37 -5.92 5.01 -24.33
CA ILE A 37 -4.91 5.16 -25.38
C ILE A 37 -5.57 4.89 -26.73
N VAL A 38 -6.36 3.81 -26.80
CA VAL A 38 -7.25 3.49 -27.91
C VAL A 38 -8.61 3.13 -27.32
N PRO A 39 -9.65 3.96 -27.49
CA PRO A 39 -10.97 3.71 -26.94
C PRO A 39 -11.51 2.32 -27.32
N GLY A 40 -11.93 1.55 -26.33
CA GLY A 40 -12.45 0.19 -26.50
C GLY A 40 -11.39 -0.89 -26.74
N VAL A 41 -10.09 -0.55 -26.65
CA VAL A 41 -8.99 -1.50 -26.85
C VAL A 41 -7.93 -1.36 -25.76
N GLU A 42 -7.34 -0.19 -25.58
CA GLU A 42 -6.21 0.01 -24.65
C GLU A 42 -6.42 1.19 -23.72
N TYR A 43 -6.18 0.96 -22.44
CA TYR A 43 -6.24 1.95 -21.37
C TYR A 43 -5.00 1.87 -20.50
N ARG A 44 -4.52 3.02 -20.01
CA ARG A 44 -3.41 3.09 -19.06
C ARG A 44 -3.75 3.97 -17.87
N ALA A 45 -3.15 3.69 -16.73
CA ALA A 45 -3.26 4.48 -15.53
C ALA A 45 -1.95 4.46 -14.74
N LYS A 46 -1.82 5.42 -13.82
CA LYS A 46 -0.80 5.42 -12.77
C LYS A 46 -1.51 5.43 -11.42
N PRO A 47 -1.94 4.25 -10.90
CA PRO A 47 -2.55 4.18 -9.59
C PRO A 47 -1.54 4.55 -8.50
N LEU A 48 -2.07 5.00 -7.36
CA LEU A 48 -1.35 5.03 -6.10
C LEU A 48 -1.94 3.96 -5.18
N ILE A 49 -1.07 3.21 -4.51
CA ILE A 49 -1.41 2.15 -3.58
C ILE A 49 -0.74 2.49 -2.27
N ASN A 50 -1.52 2.72 -1.21
CA ASN A 50 -0.97 2.98 0.11
C ASN A 50 -0.87 1.68 0.89
N LEU A 51 0.29 1.45 1.51
CA LEU A 51 0.47 0.41 2.51
C LEU A 51 0.51 1.08 3.89
N HIS A 52 -0.55 0.88 4.66
CA HIS A 52 -0.64 1.31 6.05
C HIS A 52 0.03 0.24 6.92
N ILE A 53 1.26 0.51 7.33
CA ILE A 53 2.11 -0.39 8.09
C ILE A 53 2.04 0.03 9.56
N VAL A 54 1.35 -0.79 10.36
CA VAL A 54 1.09 -0.53 11.78
C VAL A 54 2.00 -1.36 12.66
N THR A 55 2.79 -0.69 13.49
CA THR A 55 3.71 -1.28 14.48
C THR A 55 3.37 -0.82 15.90
N ASP A 56 3.85 -1.57 16.89
CA ASP A 56 3.81 -1.13 18.29
C ASP A 56 4.72 0.08 18.47
N TRP A 57 4.28 1.11 19.20
CA TRP A 57 5.19 2.17 19.63
C TRP A 57 6.21 1.59 20.62
N ALA A 58 7.42 1.30 20.14
CA ALA A 58 8.53 0.95 21.00
C ALA A 58 9.28 2.23 21.35
N GLU A 59 9.20 2.70 22.61
CA GLU A 59 9.93 3.87 23.12
C GLU A 59 11.39 3.90 22.60
N GLN A 60 11.60 4.68 21.52
CA GLN A 60 12.88 5.09 20.94
C GLN A 60 14.08 4.11 21.03
N LYS A 61 13.94 2.84 20.61
CA LYS A 61 15.09 1.90 20.67
C LYS A 61 15.39 1.01 19.47
N ASN A 62 14.62 1.01 18.38
CA ASN A 62 14.92 0.06 17.31
C ASN A 62 14.87 0.63 15.89
N ILE A 63 16.04 0.53 15.22
CA ILE A 63 16.24 0.58 13.76
C ILE A 63 15.37 -0.46 13.02
N GLY A 64 14.73 -1.39 13.75
CA GLY A 64 13.92 -2.48 13.21
C GLY A 64 12.69 -2.05 12.40
N GLU A 65 12.10 -0.87 12.67
CA GLU A 65 10.99 -0.35 11.87
C GLU A 65 11.47 0.07 10.47
N PHE A 66 12.55 0.84 10.40
CA PHE A 66 13.20 1.17 9.12
C PHE A 66 13.62 -0.09 8.35
N GLN A 67 14.14 -1.12 9.05
CA GLN A 67 14.44 -2.40 8.42
C GLN A 67 13.20 -3.14 7.88
N LEU A 68 12.02 -2.94 8.47
CA LEU A 68 10.78 -3.52 7.96
C LEU A 68 10.33 -2.79 6.69
N LEU A 69 10.36 -1.46 6.70
CA LEU A 69 10.03 -0.63 5.53
C LEU A 69 10.96 -0.96 4.36
N ASP A 70 12.28 -1.00 4.59
CA ASP A 70 13.27 -1.36 3.57
C ASP A 70 13.04 -2.76 3.00
N LYS A 71 12.67 -3.74 3.84
CA LYS A 71 12.35 -5.10 3.39
C LYS A 71 11.10 -5.14 2.53
N ILE A 72 10.07 -4.38 2.91
CA ILE A 72 8.83 -4.28 2.12
C ILE A 72 9.14 -3.64 0.78
N HIS A 73 9.85 -2.52 0.76
CA HIS A 73 10.28 -1.87 -0.48
C HIS A 73 11.09 -2.82 -1.36
N GLY A 74 12.11 -3.49 -0.82
CA GLY A 74 12.94 -4.42 -1.58
C GLY A 74 12.19 -5.63 -2.16
N LEU A 75 11.06 -6.02 -1.58
CA LEU A 75 10.18 -7.08 -2.12
C LEU A 75 9.24 -6.59 -3.22
N LEU A 76 8.89 -5.30 -3.20
CA LEU A 76 7.89 -4.71 -4.10
C LEU A 76 8.51 -3.95 -5.27
N ALA A 77 9.72 -3.42 -5.10
CA ALA A 77 10.42 -2.64 -6.11
C ALA A 77 10.63 -3.46 -7.39
N GLY A 78 10.17 -2.91 -8.51
CA GLY A 78 10.24 -3.55 -9.82
C GLY A 78 9.26 -4.71 -10.02
N LEU A 79 8.32 -4.95 -9.10
CA LEU A 79 7.32 -5.98 -9.30
C LEU A 79 6.46 -5.64 -10.53
N GLU A 80 6.14 -6.67 -11.31
CA GLU A 80 5.29 -6.59 -12.48
C GLU A 80 4.34 -7.78 -12.53
N GLY A 81 3.27 -7.64 -13.31
CA GLY A 81 2.28 -8.68 -13.50
C GLY A 81 1.57 -8.53 -14.84
N GLU A 82 0.51 -9.31 -15.05
CA GLU A 82 -0.19 -9.34 -16.35
C GLU A 82 -0.82 -8.00 -16.76
N THR A 83 -1.10 -7.12 -15.79
CA THR A 83 -1.84 -5.87 -16.00
C THR A 83 -1.15 -4.64 -15.41
N PHE A 84 0.07 -4.79 -14.91
CA PHE A 84 0.85 -3.69 -14.37
C PHE A 84 2.35 -3.95 -14.51
N MET A 85 3.13 -2.87 -14.51
CA MET A 85 4.59 -2.92 -14.52
C MET A 85 5.17 -1.74 -13.72
N GLU A 86 6.47 -1.75 -13.49
CA GLU A 86 7.20 -0.66 -12.82
C GLU A 86 6.61 -0.32 -11.44
N PHE A 87 6.26 -1.33 -10.63
CA PHE A 87 5.81 -1.09 -9.27
C PHE A 87 6.98 -0.56 -8.43
N ASP A 88 6.87 0.66 -7.90
CA ASP A 88 7.94 1.28 -7.12
C ASP A 88 7.39 2.31 -6.14
N ILE A 89 8.23 2.70 -5.19
CA ILE A 89 7.90 3.68 -4.16
C ILE A 89 7.68 5.07 -4.76
N ASP A 90 6.62 5.74 -4.30
CA ASP A 90 6.29 7.11 -4.66
C ASP A 90 6.57 8.07 -3.50
N SER A 91 6.04 7.76 -2.31
CA SER A 91 6.18 8.61 -1.13
C SER A 91 5.98 7.84 0.17
N SER A 92 6.50 8.39 1.26
CA SER A 92 6.33 7.83 2.61
C SER A 92 5.79 8.92 3.53
N ALA A 93 4.85 8.56 4.40
CA ALA A 93 4.33 9.43 5.45
C ALA A 93 4.26 8.66 6.76
N THR A 94 4.43 9.35 7.88
CA THR A 94 4.28 8.75 9.21
C THR A 94 3.17 9.46 9.96
N ASN A 95 2.19 8.69 10.42
CA ASN A 95 1.10 9.14 11.26
C ASN A 95 1.38 8.73 12.72
N HIS A 96 1.42 9.73 13.59
CA HIS A 96 1.72 9.60 15.02
C HIS A 96 0.53 10.02 15.91
N ASN A 97 -0.70 9.99 15.38
CA ASN A 97 -1.88 10.44 16.11
C ASN A 97 -2.34 9.49 17.24
N HIS A 98 -1.55 8.48 17.59
CA HIS A 98 -1.92 7.43 18.53
C HIS A 98 -0.80 7.18 19.55
N GLU A 99 -1.19 7.00 20.82
CA GLU A 99 -0.24 6.89 21.94
C GLU A 99 0.55 5.57 21.94
N ASP A 100 -0.02 4.47 21.42
CA ASP A 100 0.54 3.11 21.53
C ASP A 100 0.99 2.47 20.21
N ILE A 101 0.79 3.15 19.07
CA ILE A 101 1.13 2.64 17.73
C ILE A 101 1.79 3.68 16.85
N VAL A 102 2.64 3.21 15.93
CA VAL A 102 3.08 3.98 14.77
C VAL A 102 2.38 3.43 13.54
N GLU A 103 1.84 4.33 12.72
CA GLU A 103 1.42 4.02 11.36
C GLU A 103 2.38 4.69 10.39
N ASN A 104 3.06 3.90 9.56
CA ASN A 104 3.75 4.40 8.37
C ASN A 104 2.88 4.10 7.14
N ILE A 105 2.68 5.10 6.30
CA ILE A 105 1.96 4.99 5.04
C ILE A 105 3.02 5.04 3.94
N GLU A 106 3.33 3.89 3.36
CA GLU A 106 4.21 3.78 2.21
C GLU A 106 3.35 3.75 0.94
N THR A 107 3.40 4.83 0.16
CA THR A 107 2.68 4.94 -1.11
C THR A 107 3.57 4.42 -2.24
N PHE A 108 3.03 3.45 -2.98
CA PHE A 108 3.62 2.90 -4.19
C PHE A 108 2.81 3.32 -5.41
N THR A 109 3.48 3.37 -6.56
CA THR A 109 2.85 3.56 -7.87
C THR A 109 3.28 2.46 -8.83
N CYS A 110 2.53 2.31 -9.91
CA CYS A 110 2.90 1.45 -11.02
C CYS A 110 2.30 1.99 -12.33
N VAL A 111 2.65 1.39 -13.46
CA VAL A 111 1.96 1.60 -14.73
C VAL A 111 0.94 0.48 -14.91
N GLY A 112 -0.33 0.79 -14.67
CA GLY A 112 -1.44 -0.13 -14.92
C GLY A 112 -1.91 -0.05 -16.37
N PHE A 113 -2.26 -1.18 -16.98
CA PHE A 113 -2.81 -1.24 -18.33
C PHE A 113 -3.94 -2.25 -18.45
N ARG A 114 -4.88 -1.96 -19.34
CA ARG A 114 -5.98 -2.87 -19.73
C ARG A 114 -5.99 -3.01 -21.23
N HIS A 115 -6.06 -4.25 -21.70
CA HIS A 115 -6.24 -4.57 -23.10
C HIS A 115 -7.53 -5.38 -23.28
N LEU A 116 -8.43 -4.90 -24.13
CA LEU A 116 -9.68 -5.58 -24.46
C LEU A 116 -9.54 -6.21 -25.83
N HIS A 117 -9.61 -7.55 -25.88
CA HIS A 117 -9.74 -8.27 -27.14
C HIS A 117 -11.21 -8.22 -27.58
N LYS A 118 -11.44 -7.77 -28.81
CA LYS A 118 -12.75 -7.93 -29.44
C LYS A 118 -12.84 -9.38 -29.92
N ASN A 119 -13.79 -10.14 -29.35
CA ASN A 119 -14.22 -11.43 -29.89
C ASN A 119 -14.89 -11.24 -31.25
#